data_AF-A0A730NLG1-F1
#
_entry.id   AF-A0A730NLG1-F1
#
_cell.length_a   1.000
_cell.length_b   1.000
_cell.length_c   1.000
_cell.angle_alpha   90.00
_cell.angle_beta   90.00
_cell.angle_gamma   90.00
#
_symmetry.space_group_name_H-M   'P 1'
#
loop_
_entity.id
_entity.type
_entity.pdbx_description
1 polymer ?
#
loop_
_entity_poly.entity_id
_entity_poly.type
_entity_poly.pdbx_seq_one_letter_code
_entity_poly.pdbx_strand_id
1 'polypeptide(L)' 'MIMTGIFAEQTVEVVKSAIETADGALDLYNKYLDQVIPWKTFDETIKELSRFKQEYSQAASVLVGDIKVL' A
#
# COMPACT_ATOMS: atom_id res chain seq x y z
N MET A 1 28.28 -30.98 -24.71
CA MET A 1 28.20 -30.45 -23.34
C MET A 1 28.14 -28.93 -23.25
N ILE A 2 28.50 -28.16 -24.29
CA ILE A 2 28.46 -26.68 -24.25
C ILE A 2 27.01 -26.14 -24.35
N MET A 3 26.19 -26.70 -25.24
CA MET A 3 24.78 -26.29 -25.43
C MET A 3 23.95 -26.43 -24.15
N THR A 4 24.07 -27.57 -23.45
CA THR A 4 23.36 -27.82 -22.18
C THR A 4 23.77 -26.88 -21.05
N GLY A 5 25.01 -26.38 -21.06
CA GLY A 5 25.48 -25.38 -20.08
C GLY A 5 24.87 -24.00 -20.32
N ILE A 6 24.82 -23.56 -21.58
CA ILE A 6 24.21 -22.27 -21.98
C ILE A 6 22.72 -22.23 -21.62
N PHE A 7 21.98 -23.32 -21.88
CA PHE A 7 20.56 -23.41 -21.52
C PHE A 7 20.32 -23.35 -20.00
N ALA A 8 21.21 -23.93 -19.19
CA ALA A 8 21.09 -23.89 -17.74
C ALA A 8 21.33 -22.48 -17.18
N GLU A 9 22.34 -21.77 -17.68
CA GLU A 9 22.63 -20.38 -17.29
C GLU A 9 21.49 -19.43 -17.66
N GLN A 10 20.97 -19.53 -18.90
CA GLN A 10 19.81 -18.75 -19.33
C GLN A 10 18.56 -19.02 -18.48
N THR A 11 18.33 -20.29 -18.12
CA THR A 11 17.18 -20.65 -17.28
C THR A 11 17.30 -20.02 -15.89
N VAL A 12 18.51 -19.99 -15.32
CA VAL A 12 18.76 -19.37 -14.02
C VAL A 12 18.54 -17.85 -14.08
N GLU A 13 19.00 -17.17 -15.13
CA GLU A 13 18.77 -15.73 -15.28
C GLU A 13 17.29 -15.39 -15.42
N VAL A 14 16.54 -16.14 -16.23
CA VAL A 14 15.10 -15.91 -16.40
C VAL A 14 14.35 -16.15 -15.09
N VAL A 15 14.68 -17.21 -14.36
CA VAL A 15 14.04 -17.50 -13.07
C VAL A 15 14.38 -16.44 -12.03
N LYS A 16 15.64 -15.97 -11.97
CA LYS A 16 16.02 -14.87 -11.07
C LYS A 16 15.29 -13.58 -11.40
N SER A 17 15.27 -13.19 -12.66
CA SER A 17 14.58 -11.98 -13.12
C SER A 17 13.07 -12.04 -12.81
N ALA A 18 12.45 -13.20 -13.00
CA ALA A 18 11.04 -13.40 -12.66
C ALA A 18 10.78 -13.26 -11.15
N ILE A 19 11.65 -13.85 -10.31
CA ILE A 19 11.53 -13.77 -8.85
C ILE A 19 11.75 -12.33 -8.37
N GLU A 20 12.81 -11.66 -8.84
CA GLU A 20 13.11 -10.27 -8.47
C GLU A 20 12.00 -9.30 -8.89
N THR A 21 11.38 -9.54 -10.05
CA THR A 21 10.23 -8.74 -10.50
C THR A 21 9.01 -8.97 -9.61
N ALA A 22 8.74 -10.22 -9.23
CA ALA A 22 7.64 -10.54 -8.32
C ALA A 22 7.86 -9.98 -6.91
N ASP A 23 9.09 -10.06 -6.40
CA ASP A 23 9.48 -9.51 -5.11
C ASP A 23 9.38 -7.98 -5.12
N GLY A 24 9.85 -7.33 -6.18
CA GLY A 24 9.70 -5.89 -6.36
C GLY A 24 8.24 -5.43 -6.39
N ALA A 25 7.34 -6.19 -7.03
CA ALA A 25 5.92 -5.89 -7.02
C ALA A 25 5.29 -6.06 -5.62
N LEU A 26 5.73 -7.06 -4.85
CA LEU A 26 5.28 -7.29 -3.48
C LEU A 26 5.78 -6.21 -2.52
N ASP A 27 7.03 -5.78 -2.70
CA ASP A 27 7.66 -4.70 -1.91
C ASP A 27 6.94 -3.36 -2.07
N LEU A 28 6.31 -3.08 -3.23
CA LEU A 28 5.50 -1.87 -3.40
C LEU A 28 4.31 -1.82 -2.43
N TYR A 29 3.68 -2.95 -2.11
CA TYR A 29 2.64 -2.99 -1.10
C TYR A 29 3.25 -2.93 0.32
N ASN A 30 4.19 -3.83 0.61
CA ASN A 30 4.69 -4.03 1.97
C ASN A 30 5.61 -2.92 2.49
N LYS A 31 6.41 -2.30 1.62
CA LYS A 31 7.39 -1.27 2.02
C LYS A 31 6.96 0.12 1.62
N TYR A 32 6.29 0.27 0.48
CA TYR A 32 5.83 1.60 0.07
C TYR A 32 4.46 1.91 0.66
N LEU A 33 3.39 1.24 0.22
CA LEU A 33 2.03 1.57 0.68
C LEU A 33 1.86 1.44 2.19
N ASP A 34 2.37 0.38 2.82
CA ASP A 34 2.19 0.16 4.26
C ASP A 34 3.02 1.10 5.14
N GLN A 35 4.14 1.63 4.65
CA GLN A 35 5.03 2.47 5.48
C GLN A 35 4.91 3.96 5.17
N VAL A 36 4.64 4.35 3.93
CA VAL A 36 4.54 5.78 3.56
C VAL A 36 3.17 6.35 3.87
N ILE A 37 2.11 5.54 3.79
CA ILE A 37 0.77 5.97 4.14
C ILE A 37 0.59 5.75 5.65
N PRO A 38 0.27 6.81 6.42
CA PRO A 38 0.13 6.71 7.86
C PRO A 38 -1.24 6.09 8.23
N TRP A 39 -1.45 4.82 7.88
CA TRP A 39 -2.70 4.09 8.08
C TRP A 39 -3.20 4.15 9.52
N LYS A 40 -2.29 4.02 10.49
CA LYS A 40 -2.61 4.13 11.91
C LYS A 40 -3.15 5.52 12.27
N THR A 41 -2.55 6.57 11.74
CA THR A 41 -3.02 7.95 11.95
C THR A 41 -4.40 8.17 11.34
N PHE A 42 -4.68 7.60 10.17
CA PHE A 42 -6.03 7.65 9.59
C PHE A 42 -7.05 6.90 10.46
N ASP A 43 -6.73 5.70 10.93
CA ASP A 43 -7.63 4.93 11.81
C ASP A 43 -7.93 5.68 13.13
N GLU A 44 -6.91 6.27 13.76
CA GLU A 44 -7.08 7.10 14.96
C GLU A 44 -7.89 8.37 14.66
N THR A 45 -7.64 9.02 13.52
CA THR A 45 -8.36 10.23 13.11
C THR A 45 -9.84 9.93 12.83
N ILE A 46 -10.16 8.83 12.13
CA ILE A 46 -11.54 8.41 11.85
C ILE A 46 -12.33 8.17 13.13
N LYS A 47 -11.69 7.58 14.16
CA LYS A 47 -12.29 7.39 15.48
C LYS A 47 -12.63 8.72 16.14
N GLU A 48 -11.72 9.69 16.08
CA GLU A 48 -11.89 11.02 16.69
C GLU A 48 -12.77 12.00 15.90
N LEU A 49 -12.93 11.84 14.57
CA LEU A 49 -13.67 12.78 13.71
C LEU A 49 -15.14 13.01 14.12
N SER A 50 -15.75 12.10 14.87
CA SER A 50 -17.12 12.26 15.38
C SER A 50 -17.20 12.95 16.74
N ARG A 51 -16.07 13.16 17.43
CA ARG A 51 -16.01 13.65 18.82
C ARG A 51 -16.65 15.01 19.02
N PHE A 52 -16.48 15.91 18.06
CA PHE A 52 -16.97 17.30 18.15
C PHE A 52 -18.09 17.61 17.15
N LYS A 53 -18.76 16.57 16.62
CA LYS A 53 -19.74 16.72 15.53
C LYS A 53 -20.86 17.74 15.82
N GLN A 54 -21.25 17.86 17.09
CA GLN A 54 -22.30 18.76 17.56
C GLN A 54 -21.82 20.20 17.83
N GLU A 55 -20.50 20.42 17.86
CA GLU A 55 -19.90 21.73 18.10
C GLU A 55 -19.64 22.49 16.79
N TYR A 56 -19.70 21.79 15.66
CA TYR A 56 -19.62 22.40 14.33
C TYR A 56 -20.94 23.08 13.94
N SER A 57 -20.84 24.11 13.09
CA SER A 57 -22.00 24.59 12.34
C SER A 57 -22.59 23.46 11.49
N GLN A 58 -23.88 23.54 11.15
CA GLN A 58 -24.57 22.48 10.40
C GLN A 58 -23.83 22.11 9.10
N ALA A 59 -23.33 23.10 8.35
CA ALA A 59 -22.61 22.86 7.11
C ALA A 59 -21.27 22.13 7.34
N ALA A 60 -20.51 22.53 8.36
CA ALA A 60 -19.25 21.88 8.71
C ALA A 60 -19.47 20.46 9.27
N SER A 61 -20.54 20.23 10.01
CA SER A 61 -20.90 18.92 10.57
C SER A 61 -21.22 17.89 9.47
N VAL A 62 -21.88 18.31 8.39
CA VAL A 62 -22.13 17.46 7.20
C VAL A 62 -20.81 17.12 6.50
N LEU A 63 -19.97 18.13 6.22
CA LEU A 63 -18.68 17.92 5.55
C LEU A 63 -17.74 16.99 6.34
N VAL A 64 -17.64 17.18 7.66
CA VAL A 64 -16.84 16.30 8.53
C VAL A 64 -17.40 14.87 8.56
N GLY A 65 -18.73 14.73 8.47
CA GLY A 65 -19.40 13.44 8.31
C GLY A 65 -19.02 12.75 7.01
N ASP A 66 -19.03 13.49 5.89
CA ASP A 66 -18.69 12.96 4.57
C ASP A 66 -17.22 12.56 4.49
N ILE A 67 -16.30 13.39 5.02
CA ILE A 67 -14.85 13.10 5.09
C ILE A 67 -14.57 11.83 5.88
N LYS A 68 -15.35 11.53 6.91
CA LYS A 68 -15.18 10.30 7.71
C LYS A 68 -15.59 9.03 6.93
N VAL A 69 -16.51 9.15 5.97
CA VAL A 69 -17.06 8.01 5.22
C VAL A 69 -16.22 7.66 3.99
N LEU A 70 -15.62 8.66 3.35
CA LEU A 70 -14.72 8.51 2.21
C LEU A 70 -13.39 7.86 2.61
#